data_AF-A0A376YBL6-F1
#
_entry.id   AF-A0A376YBL6-F1
#
_cell.length_a   1.000
_cell.length_b   1.000
_cell.length_c   1.000
_cell.angle_alpha   90.00
_cell.angle_beta   90.00
_cell.angle_gamma   90.00
#
_symmetry.space_group_name_H-M   'P 1'
#
loop_
_entity.id
_entity.type
_entity.pdbx_description
1 polymer ?
#
loop_
_entity_poly.entity_id
_entity_poly.type
_entity_poly.pdbx_seq_one_letter_code
_entity_poly.pdbx_strand_id
1 'polypeptide(L)'
;MFAFTDYQTRSNENRIKLVPIAPSRGIIYDRNGIPLALNRTIYQIEMMPEKVDNVQQTLDALRSVVDLTDDDIAAFRKERARSHRFTSIPVKTNLTEVQVARLPSISTVFRVLKLKAINVVTILTVRR
;
A
#
# COMPACT_ATOMS: atom_id res chain seq x y z
N MET A 1 2.53 50.40 -10.07
CA MET A 1 3.96 50.28 -9.67
C MET A 1 4.05 49.08 -8.73
N PHE A 2 4.92 48.12 -9.05
CA PHE A 2 5.00 46.76 -8.48
C PHE A 2 5.70 46.69 -7.10
N ALA A 3 5.33 45.71 -6.26
CA ALA A 3 6.19 44.85 -5.40
C ALA A 3 5.31 43.88 -4.56
N PHE A 4 5.20 42.57 -4.88
CA PHE A 4 5.81 41.39 -4.17
C PHE A 4 6.24 41.67 -2.72
N THR A 5 5.89 40.95 -1.64
CA THR A 5 5.87 39.51 -1.31
C THR A 5 5.21 39.42 0.10
N ASP A 6 4.56 38.34 0.54
CA ASP A 6 5.28 37.24 1.17
C ASP A 6 4.43 35.96 1.27
N TYR A 7 5.06 34.86 0.89
CA TYR A 7 4.55 33.52 0.94
C TYR A 7 4.74 32.96 2.35
N GLN A 8 3.66 32.58 3.04
CA GLN A 8 3.75 31.46 3.96
C GLN A 8 2.42 30.75 4.15
N THR A 9 2.01 30.05 3.10
CA THR A 9 1.22 28.82 3.24
C THR A 9 2.06 27.83 4.04
N ARG A 10 2.00 27.90 5.37
CA ARG A 10 2.54 26.84 6.24
C ARG A 10 1.63 25.63 6.08
N SER A 11 1.91 24.88 5.02
CA SER A 11 1.40 23.56 4.68
C SER A 11 1.81 22.57 5.77
N ASN A 12 1.16 22.68 6.91
CA ASN A 12 1.13 21.65 7.93
C ASN A 12 -0.09 20.75 7.65
N GLU A 13 -0.17 20.22 6.43
CA GLU A 13 -1.00 19.05 6.17
C GLU A 13 -0.29 17.84 6.77
N ASN A 14 -0.36 17.72 8.09
CA ASN A 14 -0.19 16.44 8.75
C ASN A 14 -1.31 15.53 8.22
N ARG A 15 -0.98 14.78 7.17
CA ARG A 15 -1.82 13.78 6.53
C ARG A 15 -2.25 12.75 7.58
N ILE A 16 -3.40 12.99 8.19
CA ILE A 16 -4.19 11.93 8.81
C ILE A 16 -4.55 10.99 7.66
N LYS A 17 -3.80 9.89 7.55
CA LYS A 17 -4.03 8.85 6.56
C LYS A 17 -5.25 8.07 7.04
N LEU A 18 -6.44 8.51 6.61
CA LEU A 18 -7.69 7.81 6.85
C LEU A 18 -7.55 6.39 6.31
N VAL A 19 -7.42 5.41 7.21
CA VAL A 19 -7.56 4.00 6.85
C VAL A 19 -9.06 3.78 6.74
N PRO A 20 -9.62 3.52 5.55
CA PRO A 20 -11.05 3.28 5.41
C PRO A 20 -11.43 2.03 6.20
N ILE A 21 -12.39 2.18 7.10
CA ILE A 21 -13.01 1.04 7.79
C ILE A 21 -13.96 0.42 6.78
N ALA A 22 -13.58 -0.71 6.19
CA ALA A 22 -14.52 -1.42 5.33
C ALA A 22 -15.65 -2.02 6.16
N PRO A 23 -16.87 -2.11 5.62
CA PRO A 23 -17.97 -2.78 6.29
C PRO A 23 -17.59 -4.24 6.55
N SER A 24 -17.84 -4.72 7.77
CA SER A 24 -17.69 -6.13 8.11
C SER A 24 -18.69 -6.97 7.31
N ARG A 25 -18.19 -7.89 6.47
CA ARG A 25 -19.05 -8.90 5.85
C ARG A 25 -19.37 -10.00 6.86
N GLY A 26 -20.56 -10.57 6.81
CA GLY A 26 -20.94 -11.72 7.65
C GLY A 26 -19.98 -12.90 7.48
N ILE A 27 -19.73 -13.63 8.58
CA ILE A 27 -18.93 -14.84 8.59
C ILE A 27 -19.77 -15.97 7.97
N ILE A 28 -19.21 -16.72 7.03
CA ILE A 28 -19.86 -17.91 6.46
C ILE A 28 -19.52 -19.09 7.37
N TYR A 29 -20.54 -19.78 7.87
CA TYR A 29 -20.39 -20.98 8.70
C TYR A 29 -20.81 -22.24 7.95
N ASP A 30 -20.19 -23.37 8.26
CA ASP A 30 -20.70 -24.69 7.90
C ASP A 30 -21.90 -25.08 8.79
N ARG A 31 -22.63 -26.15 8.44
CA ARG A 31 -23.76 -26.71 9.20
C ARG A 31 -23.47 -27.03 10.66
N ASN A 32 -22.19 -27.20 11.01
CA ASN A 32 -21.73 -27.48 12.38
C ASN A 32 -21.24 -26.21 13.12
N GLY A 33 -21.47 -25.01 12.56
CA GLY A 33 -21.04 -23.74 13.17
C GLY A 33 -19.55 -23.43 13.00
N ILE A 34 -18.82 -24.15 12.14
CA ILE A 34 -17.40 -23.91 11.88
C ILE A 34 -17.28 -22.78 10.84
N PRO A 35 -16.51 -21.71 11.10
CA PRO A 35 -16.31 -20.65 10.11
C PRO A 35 -15.55 -21.21 8.89
N LEU A 36 -16.14 -21.05 7.70
CA LEU A 36 -15.56 -21.43 6.41
C LEU A 36 -14.87 -20.26 5.72
N ALA A 37 -15.13 -19.03 6.17
CA ALA A 37 -14.59 -17.83 5.55
C ALA A 37 -14.28 -16.78 6.61
N LEU A 38 -13.03 -16.32 6.65
CA LEU A 38 -12.60 -15.24 7.54
C LEU A 38 -12.28 -13.98 6.72
N ASN A 39 -12.77 -12.84 7.17
CA ASN A 39 -12.35 -11.54 6.66
C ASN A 39 -10.99 -11.19 7.26
N ARG A 40 -10.01 -10.88 6.41
CA ARG A 40 -8.71 -10.37 6.82
C ARG A 40 -8.38 -9.12 6.01
N THR A 41 -7.90 -8.09 6.69
CA THR A 41 -7.37 -6.91 6.03
C THR A 41 -5.91 -7.17 5.69
N ILE A 42 -5.57 -7.09 4.40
CA ILE A 42 -4.19 -7.10 3.93
C ILE A 42 -3.79 -5.68 3.55
N TYR A 43 -2.54 -5.34 3.81
CA TYR A 43 -1.96 -4.06 3.42
C TYR A 43 -1.03 -4.25 2.23
N GLN A 44 -1.05 -3.29 1.31
CA GLN A 44 -0.10 -3.26 0.20
C GLN A 44 0.37 -1.83 -0.08
N ILE A 45 1.59 -1.72 -0.59
CA ILE A 45 2.15 -0.47 -1.09
C ILE A 45 1.98 -0.47 -2.61
N GLU A 46 1.45 0.62 -3.14
CA GLU A 46 1.36 0.87 -4.57
C GLU A 46 2.11 2.16 -4.92
N MET A 47 2.64 2.23 -6.14
CA MET A 47 3.18 3.47 -6.69
C MET A 47 2.79 3.65 -8.15
N MET A 48 2.73 4.91 -8.57
CA MET A 48 2.57 5.26 -9.97
C MET A 48 3.93 5.67 -10.51
N PRO A 49 4.60 4.83 -11.31
CA PRO A 49 6.01 5.04 -11.71
C PRO A 49 6.27 6.39 -12.36
N GLU A 50 5.28 6.97 -13.04
CA GLU A 50 5.36 8.28 -13.71
C GLU A 50 5.40 9.46 -12.74
N LYS A 51 5.00 9.26 -11.48
CA LYS A 51 5.12 10.27 -10.41
C LYS A 51 6.37 10.07 -9.55
N VAL A 52 7.18 9.06 -9.85
CA VAL A 52 8.39 8.75 -9.08
C VAL A 52 9.61 9.18 -9.89
N ASP A 53 10.39 10.12 -9.36
CA ASP A 53 11.57 10.66 -10.05
C ASP A 53 12.59 9.56 -10.37
N ASN A 54 12.91 8.73 -9.37
CA ASN A 54 13.77 7.57 -9.52
C ASN A 54 13.13 6.33 -8.90
N VAL A 55 12.52 5.52 -9.78
CA VAL A 55 11.86 4.26 -9.40
C VAL A 55 12.85 3.29 -8.76
N GLN A 56 14.06 3.16 -9.31
CA GLN A 56 15.03 2.19 -8.82
C GLN A 56 15.52 2.56 -7.42
N GLN A 57 15.87 3.83 -7.20
CA GLN A 57 16.25 4.34 -5.89
C GLN A 57 15.13 4.15 -4.84
N THR A 58 13.87 4.36 -5.24
CA THR A 58 12.71 4.12 -4.36
C THR A 58 12.59 2.65 -3.98
N LEU A 59 12.75 1.73 -4.94
CA LEU A 59 12.72 0.29 -4.68
C LEU A 59 13.84 -0.14 -3.74
N ASP A 60 15.05 0.39 -3.94
CA ASP A 60 16.21 0.06 -3.09
C ASP A 60 16.06 0.61 -1.67
N ALA A 61 15.51 1.82 -1.51
CA ALA A 61 15.15 2.35 -0.20
C ALA A 61 14.10 1.47 0.51
N LEU A 62 13.11 0.96 -0.23
CA LEU A 62 12.06 0.09 0.31
C LEU A 62 12.57 -1.27 0.79
N ARG A 63 13.69 -1.79 0.24
CA ARG A 63 14.31 -3.03 0.73
C ARG A 63 14.58 -2.97 2.24
N SER A 64 15.12 -1.85 2.71
CA SER A 64 15.48 -1.65 4.12
C SER A 64 14.29 -1.41 5.06
N VAL A 65 13.16 -0.94 4.53
CA VAL A 65 12.02 -0.50 5.35
C VAL A 65 10.95 -1.58 5.48
N VAL A 66 10.64 -2.27 4.38
CA VAL A 66 9.54 -3.24 4.30
C VAL A 66 10.00 -4.63 3.86
N ASP A 67 11.30 -4.90 3.96
CA ASP A 67 11.88 -6.19 3.57
C ASP A 67 11.50 -6.55 2.12
N LEU A 68 11.66 -5.60 1.20
CA LEU A 68 11.36 -5.81 -0.22
C LEU A 68 12.35 -6.82 -0.82
N THR A 69 11.82 -7.90 -1.39
CA THR A 69 12.63 -8.98 -1.98
C THR A 69 12.86 -8.76 -3.47
N ASP A 70 13.81 -9.49 -4.07
CA ASP A 70 14.02 -9.45 -5.52
C ASP A 70 12.82 -10.01 -6.30
N ASP A 71 12.09 -10.98 -5.73
CA ASP A 71 10.85 -11.50 -6.29
C ASP A 71 9.75 -10.43 -6.33
N ASP A 72 9.61 -9.63 -5.28
CA ASP A 72 8.68 -8.49 -5.25
C ASP A 72 9.01 -7.49 -6.36
N ILE A 73 10.29 -7.18 -6.55
CA ILE A 73 10.76 -6.25 -7.59
C ILE A 73 10.51 -6.84 -8.99
N ALA A 74 10.76 -8.13 -9.19
CA ALA A 74 10.48 -8.81 -10.45
C ALA A 74 8.98 -8.81 -10.78
N ALA A 75 8.14 -9.07 -9.79
CA ALA A 75 6.68 -9.00 -9.92
C ALA A 75 6.21 -7.58 -10.27
N PHE A 76 6.72 -6.56 -9.56
CA PHE A 76 6.45 -5.16 -9.85
C PHE A 76 6.84 -4.77 -11.28
N ARG A 77 8.04 -5.15 -11.75
CA ARG A 77 8.50 -4.86 -13.11
C ARG A 77 7.63 -5.52 -14.17
N LYS A 78 7.23 -6.78 -13.92
CA LYS A 78 6.33 -7.52 -14.80
C LYS A 78 4.95 -6.87 -14.88
N GLU A 79 4.40 -6.43 -13.75
CA GLU A 79 3.11 -5.74 -13.71
C GLU A 79 3.18 -4.36 -14.38
N ARG A 80 4.27 -3.63 -14.17
CA ARG A 80 4.53 -2.35 -14.84
C ARG A 80 4.56 -2.48 -16.36
N ALA A 81 5.15 -3.54 -16.90
CA ALA A 81 5.21 -3.77 -18.34
C ALA A 81 3.83 -4.08 -18.96
N ARG A 82 2.90 -4.61 -18.16
CA ARG A 82 1.53 -4.95 -18.57
C ARG A 82 0.53 -3.83 -18.34
N SER A 83 0.86 -2.92 -17.44
CA SER A 83 0.01 -1.81 -17.04
C SER A 83 0.07 -0.65 -18.04
N HIS A 84 -1.06 0.06 -18.17
CA HIS A 84 -1.11 1.30 -18.94
C HIS A 84 -0.40 2.44 -18.19
N ARG A 85 -0.06 3.51 -18.91
CA ARG A 85 0.51 4.72 -18.30
C ARG A 85 -0.39 5.29 -17.21
N PHE A 86 0.21 5.88 -16.18
CA PHE A 86 -0.47 6.51 -15.05
C PHE A 86 -1.30 5.54 -14.20
N THR A 87 -0.94 4.25 -14.20
CA THR A 87 -1.56 3.23 -13.36
C THR A 87 -0.82 3.09 -12.03
N SER A 88 -1.57 2.99 -10.93
CA SER A 88 -1.01 2.61 -9.62
C SER A 88 -0.70 1.12 -9.62
N ILE A 89 0.58 0.77 -9.49
CA ILE A 89 1.06 -0.61 -9.56
C ILE A 89 1.50 -1.06 -8.16
N PRO A 90 1.10 -2.26 -7.70
CA PRO A 90 1.54 -2.79 -6.42
C PRO A 90 3.04 -3.07 -6.42
N VAL A 91 3.73 -2.57 -5.40
CA VAL A 91 5.17 -2.78 -5.16
C VAL A 91 5.41 -3.95 -4.23
N LYS A 92 4.64 -4.01 -3.13
CA LYS A 92 4.67 -5.12 -2.17
C LYS A 92 3.27 -5.38 -1.64
N THR A 93 2.87 -6.64 -1.62
CA THR A 93 1.56 -7.09 -1.12
C THR A 93 1.73 -7.81 0.22
N ASN A 94 0.62 -8.02 0.93
CA ASN A 94 0.60 -8.74 2.22
C ASN A 94 1.58 -8.21 3.27
N LEU A 95 1.65 -6.88 3.40
CA LEU A 95 2.47 -6.24 4.42
C LEU A 95 1.96 -6.59 5.82
N THR A 96 2.90 -6.93 6.69
CA THR A 96 2.65 -7.10 8.12
C THR A 96 2.43 -5.74 8.79
N GLU A 97 1.74 -5.72 9.93
CA GLU A 97 1.53 -4.49 10.71
C GLU A 97 2.86 -3.82 11.09
N VAL A 98 3.89 -4.62 11.39
CA VAL A 98 5.24 -4.12 11.69
C VAL A 98 5.84 -3.40 10.47
N GLN A 99 5.71 -3.98 9.27
CA GLN A 99 6.20 -3.34 8.04
C GLN A 99 5.42 -2.08 7.70
N VAL A 100 4.10 -2.07 7.94
CA VAL A 100 3.26 -0.87 7.80
C VAL A 100 3.70 0.23 8.76
N ALA A 101 3.99 -0.12 10.02
CA ALA A 101 4.45 0.82 11.04
C ALA A 101 5.86 1.38 10.76
N ARG A 102 6.72 0.61 10.10
CA ARG A 102 8.07 1.05 9.70
C ARG A 102 8.06 2.07 8.56
N LEU A 103 6.97 2.18 7.79
CA LEU A 103 6.88 3.16 6.71
C LEU A 103 6.96 4.58 7.28
N PRO A 104 7.97 5.39 6.91
CA PRO A 104 8.06 6.75 7.38
C PRO A 104 6.95 7.59 6.75
N SER A 105 6.02 8.07 7.57
CA SER A 105 4.91 8.94 7.14
C SER A 105 5.35 10.28 6.55
N ILE A 106 6.60 10.71 6.82
CA ILE A 106 7.13 12.05 6.51
C ILE A 106 8.13 12.07 5.32
N SER A 107 8.61 10.93 4.85
CA SER A 107 9.68 10.94 3.84
C SER A 107 9.14 11.27 2.43
N THR A 108 9.82 12.17 1.72
CA THR A 108 9.48 12.63 0.36
C THR A 108 9.34 11.49 -0.64
N VAL A 109 10.21 10.47 -0.52
CA VAL A 109 10.18 9.25 -1.34
C VAL A 109 8.89 8.44 -1.10
N PHE A 110 8.33 8.53 0.11
CA PHE A 110 7.09 7.87 0.48
C PHE A 110 5.84 8.70 0.20
N ARG A 111 6.00 9.97 -0.19
CA ARG A 111 4.87 10.85 -0.53
C ARG A 111 4.12 10.39 -1.78
N VAL A 112 4.85 9.73 -2.69
CA VAL A 112 4.34 9.15 -3.95
C VAL A 112 3.88 7.71 -3.80
N LEU A 113 4.24 7.05 -2.68
CA LEU A 113 3.77 5.72 -2.32
C LEU A 113 2.38 5.80 -1.66
N LYS A 114 1.47 4.93 -2.09
CA LYS A 114 0.14 4.78 -1.50
C LYS A 114 0.06 3.48 -0.72
N LEU A 115 -0.34 3.56 0.55
CA LEU A 115 -0.70 2.37 1.32
C LEU A 115 -2.19 2.11 1.09
N LYS A 116 -2.53 0.89 0.72
CA LYS A 116 -3.91 0.46 0.49
C LYS A 116 -4.25 -0.71 1.39
N ALA A 117 -5.37 -0.60 2.09
CA ALA A 117 -5.97 -1.69 2.83
C ALA A 117 -6.97 -2.41 1.91
N ILE A 118 -6.83 -3.73 1.78
CA ILE A 118 -7.71 -4.57 0.97
C ILE A 118 -8.30 -5.63 1.90
N ASN A 119 -9.62 -5.77 1.88
CA ASN A 119 -10.29 -6.81 2.64
C ASN A 119 -10.45 -8.05 1.78
N VAL A 120 -9.80 -9.12 2.20
CA VAL A 120 -9.79 -10.40 1.52
C VAL A 120 -10.53 -11.42 2.37
N VAL A 121 -11.37 -12.21 1.73
CA VAL A 121 -12.02 -13.36 2.35
C VAL A 121 -11.11 -14.57 2.15
N THR A 122 -10.56 -15.10 3.23
CA THR A 122 -9.81 -16.36 3.18
C THR A 122 -10.77 -17.51 3.45
N ILE A 123 -10.94 -18.38 2.46
CA ILE A 123 -11.72 -19.61 2.60
C ILE A 123 -10.89 -20.59 3.45
N LEU A 124 -11.41 -20.97 4.60
CA LEU A 124 -10.85 -22.03 5.44
C LEU A 124 -11.22 -23.37 4.80
N THR A 125 -10.27 -23.95 4.08
CA THR A 125 -10.43 -25.34 3.60
C THR A 125 -10.43 -26.26 4.81
N VAL A 126 -11.61 -26.81 5.13
CA VAL A 126 -11.72 -27.93 6.07
C VAL A 126 -11.09 -29.14 5.40
N ARG A 127 -9.82 -29.43 5.73
CA ARG A 127 -9.27 -30.75 5.41
C ARG A 127 -10.06 -31.77 6.23
N ARG A 128 -10.82 -32.61 5.52
CA ARG A 128 -11.41 -33.82 6.10
C ARG A 128 -10.32 -34.79 6.51
#